data_AF-A0A6A3DUT3-F1
#
_entry.id   AF-A0A6A3DUT3-F1
#
_cell.length_a   1.000
_cell.length_b   1.000
_cell.length_c   1.000
_cell.angle_alpha   90.00
_cell.angle_beta   90.00
_cell.angle_gamma   90.00
#
_symmetry.space_group_name_H-M   'P 1'
#
loop_
_entity.id
_entity.type
_entity.pdbx_description
1 polymer ?
#
loop_
_entity_poly.entity_id
_entity_poly.type
_entity_poly.pdbx_seq_one_letter_code
_entity_poly.pdbx_strand_id
1 'polypeptide(L)'
;MKCPSMENAASTIQTKKIQGYVANNESPVKVFKWLDLDKVGDNLLSDTLFTKWMKYAKNFKHKNPKYQESWFKPIRMYYDPQRVIKTAMTDPSTLKIAKLVQREQSKYWQDEKKPPRTVFHFLDLDKIGEKTLASSDFKVWAKYLNDFNQRYPKEKTTMLDGIMGNYIERVLLRMFDAAKKDPSTEKLATNLQNALINKWIVAKEKPAYLRGLLDGVTTSDKMIARYVEKLKALSGNTS
;
A
#
# COMPACT_ATOMS: atom_id res chain seq x y z
N MET A 1 -23.78 -21.66 15.37
CA MET A 1 -23.64 -21.09 16.73
C MET A 1 -22.28 -21.50 17.30
N LYS A 2 -21.43 -20.55 17.69
CA LYS A 2 -20.24 -20.83 18.50
C LYS A 2 -20.68 -20.89 19.97
N CYS A 3 -20.41 -21.99 20.67
CA CYS A 3 -20.67 -22.10 22.11
C CYS A 3 -19.46 -21.55 22.89
N PRO A 4 -19.59 -20.42 23.62
CA PRO A 4 -18.47 -19.79 24.33
C PRO A 4 -17.78 -20.72 25.33
N SER A 5 -18.53 -21.64 25.95
CA SER A 5 -18.01 -22.63 26.91
C SER A 5 -17.11 -23.69 26.27
N MET A 6 -17.24 -23.96 24.96
CA MET A 6 -16.43 -24.94 24.23
C MET A 6 -15.22 -24.32 23.50
N GLU A 7 -15.14 -22.99 23.43
CA GLU A 7 -14.12 -22.28 22.66
C GLU A 7 -12.69 -22.52 23.20
N ASN A 8 -12.55 -22.63 24.52
CA ASN A 8 -11.27 -22.98 25.17
C ASN A 8 -10.84 -24.42 24.91
N ALA A 9 -11.78 -25.37 24.95
CA ALA A 9 -11.50 -26.78 24.67
C ALA A 9 -11.14 -26.99 23.20
N ALA A 10 -11.89 -26.37 22.28
CA ALA A 10 -11.60 -26.40 20.84
C ALA A 10 -10.22 -25.79 20.52
N SER A 11 -9.90 -24.63 21.11
CA SER A 11 -8.58 -23.98 20.96
C SER A 11 -7.44 -24.85 21.49
N THR A 12 -7.66 -25.56 22.59
CA THR A 12 -6.68 -26.50 23.17
C THR A 12 -6.44 -27.70 22.25
N ILE A 13 -7.51 -28.28 21.71
CA ILE A 13 -7.43 -29.41 20.75
C ILE A 13 -6.69 -28.97 19.48
N GLN A 14 -7.04 -27.83 18.89
CA GLN A 14 -6.37 -27.32 17.70
C GLN A 14 -4.89 -27.00 17.95
N THR A 15 -4.55 -26.50 19.14
CA THR A 15 -3.15 -26.28 19.54
C THR A 15 -2.37 -27.60 19.61
N LYS A 16 -2.96 -28.66 20.17
CA LYS A 16 -2.35 -30.00 20.18
C LYS A 16 -2.16 -30.54 18.76
N LYS A 17 -3.12 -30.31 17.85
CA LYS A 17 -2.98 -30.71 16.44
C LYS A 17 -1.77 -30.08 15.76
N ILE A 18 -1.44 -28.82 16.06
CA ILE A 18 -0.23 -28.16 15.52
C ILE A 18 1.04 -28.96 15.88
N GLN A 19 1.14 -29.52 17.09
CA GLN A 19 2.31 -30.30 17.50
C GLN A 19 2.47 -31.57 16.64
N GLY A 20 1.37 -32.26 16.33
CA GLY A 20 1.39 -33.41 15.42
C GLY A 20 1.85 -33.02 14.01
N TYR A 21 1.34 -31.90 13.47
CA TYR A 21 1.78 -31.39 12.17
C TYR A 21 3.26 -30.98 12.15
N VAL A 22 3.77 -30.43 13.25
CA VAL A 22 5.20 -30.12 13.41
C VAL A 22 6.03 -31.39 13.37
N ALA A 23 5.62 -32.44 14.09
CA ALA A 23 6.34 -33.72 14.15
C ALA A 23 6.39 -34.39 12.77
N ASN A 24 5.31 -34.27 11.99
CA ASN A 24 5.20 -34.84 10.64
C ASN A 24 5.78 -33.92 9.55
N ASN A 25 6.36 -32.77 9.90
CA ASN A 25 6.92 -31.80 8.97
C ASN A 25 5.93 -31.36 7.86
N GLU A 26 4.68 -31.11 8.22
CA GLU A 26 3.61 -30.79 7.27
C GLU A 26 3.76 -29.39 6.65
N SER A 27 3.37 -29.19 5.39
CA SER A 27 3.45 -27.84 4.78
C SER A 27 2.60 -26.83 5.58
N PRO A 28 3.17 -25.67 5.97
CA PRO A 28 2.41 -24.61 6.63
C PRO A 28 1.17 -24.17 5.86
N VAL A 29 1.20 -24.19 4.52
CA VAL A 29 0.03 -23.87 3.69
C VAL A 29 -1.10 -24.87 3.86
N LYS A 30 -0.80 -26.18 3.92
CA LYS A 30 -1.80 -27.22 4.19
C LYS A 30 -2.37 -27.10 5.60
N VAL A 31 -1.48 -26.92 6.58
CA VAL A 31 -1.88 -26.78 7.98
C VAL A 31 -2.77 -25.56 8.18
N PHE A 32 -2.53 -24.45 7.48
CA PHE A 32 -3.39 -23.27 7.54
C PHE A 32 -4.86 -23.63 7.21
N LYS A 33 -5.06 -24.41 6.15
CA LYS A 33 -6.39 -24.88 5.72
C LYS A 33 -6.97 -25.94 6.65
N TRP A 34 -6.16 -26.88 7.14
CA TRP A 34 -6.64 -27.91 8.09
C TRP A 34 -7.02 -27.35 9.47
N LEU A 35 -6.54 -26.16 9.79
CA LEU A 35 -6.95 -25.41 10.99
C LEU A 35 -8.14 -24.48 10.72
N ASP A 36 -8.71 -24.50 9.52
CA ASP A 36 -9.77 -23.58 9.06
C ASP A 36 -9.39 -22.10 9.19
N LEU A 37 -8.09 -21.78 9.17
CA LEU A 37 -7.61 -20.40 9.24
C LEU A 37 -7.91 -19.61 7.96
N ASP A 38 -8.34 -20.27 6.87
CA ASP A 38 -8.87 -19.67 5.65
C ASP A 38 -10.33 -19.18 5.78
N LYS A 39 -11.00 -19.51 6.89
CA LYS A 39 -12.42 -19.19 7.13
C LYS A 39 -12.67 -18.20 8.28
N VAL A 40 -11.61 -17.71 8.92
CA VAL A 40 -11.70 -16.77 10.07
C VAL A 40 -12.24 -15.40 9.64
N GLY A 41 -12.02 -15.03 8.37
CA GLY A 41 -12.39 -13.72 7.86
C GLY A 41 -11.38 -12.64 8.24
N ASP A 42 -11.80 -11.38 8.21
CA ASP A 42 -10.88 -10.24 8.33
C ASP A 42 -10.23 -10.08 9.71
N ASN A 43 -10.76 -10.79 10.72
CA ASN A 43 -10.24 -10.87 12.09
C ASN A 43 -9.08 -11.88 12.24
N LEU A 44 -8.53 -12.41 11.13
CA LEU A 44 -7.46 -13.42 11.16
C LEU A 44 -6.29 -13.06 12.10
N LEU A 45 -5.90 -11.79 12.15
CA LEU A 45 -4.72 -11.37 12.93
C LEU A 45 -4.98 -11.24 14.44
N SER A 46 -6.24 -11.21 14.88
CA SER A 46 -6.59 -11.32 16.31
C SER A 46 -6.73 -12.78 16.74
N ASP A 47 -6.78 -13.73 15.80
CA ASP A 47 -6.96 -15.13 16.11
C ASP A 47 -5.70 -15.74 16.78
N THR A 48 -5.93 -16.34 17.95
CA THR A 48 -4.84 -16.91 18.74
C THR A 48 -4.24 -18.16 18.09
N LEU A 49 -5.04 -18.93 17.35
CA LEU A 49 -4.57 -20.11 16.62
C LEU A 49 -3.69 -19.69 15.43
N PHE A 50 -4.05 -18.60 14.72
CA PHE A 50 -3.22 -17.99 13.68
C PHE A 50 -1.84 -17.62 14.22
N THR A 51 -1.76 -17.01 15.41
CA THR A 51 -0.47 -16.64 16.02
C THR A 51 0.39 -17.87 16.32
N LYS A 52 -0.21 -18.96 16.82
CA LYS A 52 0.49 -20.24 17.06
C LYS A 52 0.94 -20.88 15.74
N TRP A 53 0.07 -20.90 14.73
CA TRP A 53 0.39 -21.38 13.39
C TRP A 53 1.50 -20.57 12.72
N MET A 54 1.50 -19.24 12.87
CA MET A 54 2.56 -18.38 12.31
C MET A 54 3.93 -18.70 12.94
N LYS A 55 3.97 -18.95 14.26
CA LYS A 55 5.20 -19.41 14.93
C LYS A 55 5.67 -20.74 14.35
N TYR A 56 4.75 -21.67 14.13
CA TYR A 56 5.04 -22.93 13.44
C TYR A 56 5.62 -22.71 12.04
N ALA A 57 4.95 -21.93 11.19
CA ALA A 57 5.37 -21.68 9.82
C ALA A 57 6.78 -21.04 9.73
N LYS A 58 7.10 -20.13 10.65
CA LYS A 58 8.45 -19.55 10.76
C LYS A 58 9.51 -20.59 11.13
N ASN A 59 9.21 -21.47 12.09
CA ASN A 59 10.10 -22.57 12.47
C ASN A 59 10.28 -23.59 11.34
N PHE A 60 9.20 -23.90 10.62
CA PHE A 60 9.25 -24.78 9.45
C PHE A 60 10.23 -24.26 8.39
N LYS A 61 10.15 -22.96 8.05
CA LYS A 61 11.08 -22.33 7.09
C LYS A 61 12.55 -22.44 7.54
N HIS A 62 12.83 -22.27 8.84
CA HIS A 62 14.19 -22.38 9.37
C HIS A 62 14.74 -23.81 9.27
N LYS A 63 13.92 -24.82 9.54
CA LYS A 63 14.29 -26.24 9.42
C LYS A 63 14.34 -26.74 7.98
N ASN A 64 13.56 -26.12 7.09
CA ASN A 64 13.39 -26.53 5.69
C ASN A 64 13.76 -25.37 4.74
N PRO A 65 15.02 -24.87 4.75
CA PRO A 65 15.39 -23.65 4.01
C PRO A 65 15.20 -23.77 2.49
N LYS A 66 15.26 -25.00 1.95
CA LYS A 66 15.01 -25.29 0.53
C LYS A 66 13.57 -25.02 0.10
N TYR A 67 12.60 -25.02 1.03
CA TYR A 67 11.17 -24.99 0.68
C TYR A 67 10.61 -23.58 0.51
N GLN A 68 11.34 -22.52 0.85
CA GLN A 68 10.96 -21.09 0.68
C GLN A 68 9.51 -20.72 1.11
N GLU A 69 8.80 -21.58 1.83
CA GLU A 69 7.41 -21.35 2.21
C GLU A 69 7.35 -20.24 3.26
N SER A 70 6.83 -19.09 2.85
CA SER A 70 6.59 -17.95 3.73
C SER A 70 5.26 -18.12 4.47
N TRP A 71 5.25 -17.85 5.77
CA TRP A 71 4.01 -17.75 6.56
C TRP A 71 3.04 -16.69 6.00
N PHE A 72 3.53 -15.75 5.20
CA PHE A 72 2.71 -14.75 4.53
C PHE A 72 1.97 -15.32 3.29
N LYS A 73 2.43 -16.43 2.71
CA LYS A 73 1.86 -17.02 1.48
C LYS A 73 0.37 -17.37 1.64
N PRO A 74 -0.09 -18.08 2.70
CA PRO A 74 -1.52 -18.37 2.86
C PRO A 74 -2.40 -17.13 2.98
N ILE A 75 -1.92 -16.06 3.62
CA ILE A 75 -2.68 -14.80 3.71
C ILE A 75 -2.95 -14.26 2.30
N ARG A 76 -1.94 -14.26 1.42
CA ARG A 76 -2.12 -13.85 0.02
C ARG A 76 -2.98 -14.79 -0.82
N MET A 77 -3.07 -16.07 -0.45
CA MET A 77 -3.83 -17.07 -1.21
C MET A 77 -5.32 -17.03 -0.86
N TYR A 78 -5.66 -16.76 0.40
CA TYR A 78 -7.02 -16.91 0.91
C TYR A 78 -7.67 -15.59 1.32
N TYR A 79 -6.90 -14.51 1.41
CA TYR A 79 -7.38 -13.20 1.85
C TYR A 79 -6.91 -12.09 0.92
N ASP A 80 -7.62 -10.96 0.99
CA ASP A 80 -7.04 -9.66 0.66
C ASP A 80 -6.19 -9.20 1.85
N PRO A 81 -4.85 -9.17 1.74
CA PRO A 81 -4.01 -8.80 2.88
C PRO A 81 -4.23 -7.35 3.31
N GLN A 82 -4.59 -6.43 2.41
CA GLN A 82 -4.81 -5.04 2.77
C GLN A 82 -6.04 -4.89 3.68
N ARG A 83 -7.11 -5.63 3.37
CA ARG A 83 -8.33 -5.66 4.21
C ARG A 83 -8.04 -6.23 5.60
N VAL A 84 -7.33 -7.35 5.69
CA VAL A 84 -6.93 -7.98 6.96
C VAL A 84 -6.02 -7.06 7.78
N ILE A 85 -5.08 -6.35 7.14
CA ILE A 85 -4.23 -5.37 7.81
C ILE A 85 -5.06 -4.19 8.34
N LYS A 86 -5.96 -3.62 7.53
CA LYS A 86 -6.82 -2.50 7.93
C LYS A 86 -7.66 -2.86 9.15
N THR A 87 -8.31 -4.01 9.15
CA THR A 87 -9.08 -4.52 10.30
C THR A 87 -8.20 -4.66 11.54
N ALA A 88 -7.01 -5.23 11.42
CA ALA A 88 -6.09 -5.37 12.55
C ALA A 88 -5.44 -4.05 13.01
N MET A 89 -5.49 -2.98 12.21
CA MET A 89 -5.00 -1.66 12.60
C MET A 89 -6.00 -0.88 13.46
N THR A 90 -7.28 -1.27 13.49
CA THR A 90 -8.29 -0.58 14.31
C THR A 90 -8.24 -0.99 15.78
N ASP A 91 -7.62 -2.12 16.12
CA ASP A 91 -7.46 -2.61 17.49
C ASP A 91 -6.00 -2.46 17.96
N PRO A 92 -5.75 -1.71 19.07
CA PRO A 92 -4.43 -1.58 19.67
C PRO A 92 -3.71 -2.91 19.95
N SER A 93 -4.45 -3.96 20.32
CA SER A 93 -3.91 -5.29 20.64
C SER A 93 -3.28 -5.98 19.43
N THR A 94 -3.77 -5.68 18.22
CA THR A 94 -3.30 -6.27 16.96
C THR A 94 -2.36 -5.37 16.16
N LEU A 95 -2.09 -4.14 16.59
CA LEU A 95 -1.20 -3.20 15.88
C LEU A 95 0.18 -3.78 15.56
N LYS A 96 0.76 -4.54 16.49
CA LYS A 96 2.11 -5.11 16.31
C LYS A 96 2.12 -6.14 15.18
N ILE A 97 1.11 -7.00 15.11
CA ILE A 97 1.02 -8.02 14.07
C ILE A 97 0.57 -7.42 12.74
N ALA A 98 -0.33 -6.43 12.74
CA ALA A 98 -0.71 -5.68 11.54
C ALA A 98 0.51 -5.03 10.87
N LYS A 99 1.35 -4.32 11.65
CA LYS A 99 2.60 -3.73 11.16
C LYS A 99 3.60 -4.77 10.64
N LEU A 100 3.62 -5.97 11.23
CA LEU A 100 4.46 -7.07 10.74
C LEU A 100 3.96 -7.55 9.37
N VAL A 101 2.66 -7.79 9.22
CA VAL A 101 2.05 -8.24 7.96
C VAL A 101 2.23 -7.18 6.86
N GLN A 102 2.03 -5.90 7.17
CA GLN A 102 2.28 -4.80 6.23
C GLN A 102 3.75 -4.77 5.74
N ARG A 103 4.72 -5.02 6.62
CA ARG A 103 6.14 -5.11 6.20
C ARG A 103 6.40 -6.30 5.29
N GLU A 104 5.84 -7.48 5.59
CA GLU A 104 5.98 -8.65 4.72
C GLU A 104 5.29 -8.43 3.37
N GLN A 105 4.15 -7.75 3.36
CA GLN A 105 3.45 -7.38 2.13
C GLN A 105 4.30 -6.45 1.26
N SER A 106 4.86 -5.39 1.84
CA SER A 106 5.79 -4.49 1.15
C SER A 106 7.03 -5.23 0.62
N LYS A 107 7.61 -6.13 1.41
CA LYS A 107 8.76 -6.94 0.98
C LYS A 107 8.39 -7.84 -0.20
N TYR A 108 7.25 -8.53 -0.11
CA TYR A 108 6.75 -9.36 -1.20
C TYR A 108 6.57 -8.55 -2.48
N TRP A 109 5.96 -7.36 -2.41
CA TRP A 109 5.83 -6.48 -3.58
C TRP A 109 7.18 -6.05 -4.15
N GLN A 110 8.18 -5.77 -3.30
CA GLN A 110 9.54 -5.46 -3.77
C GLN A 110 10.20 -6.65 -4.47
N ASP A 111 10.08 -7.85 -3.91
CA ASP A 111 10.66 -9.08 -4.47
C ASP A 111 10.00 -9.43 -5.81
N GLU A 112 8.69 -9.20 -5.93
CA GLU A 112 7.91 -9.33 -7.17
C GLU A 112 8.04 -8.12 -8.11
N LYS A 113 8.89 -7.15 -7.75
CA LYS A 113 9.14 -5.93 -8.52
C LYS A 113 7.85 -5.21 -8.93
N LYS A 114 6.86 -5.16 -8.05
CA LYS A 114 5.58 -4.50 -8.34
C LYS A 114 5.80 -3.00 -8.55
N PRO A 115 5.39 -2.43 -9.70
CA PRO A 115 5.58 -1.00 -9.96
C PRO A 115 4.89 -0.14 -8.88
N PRO A 116 5.48 0.98 -8.44
CA PRO A 116 4.87 1.84 -7.43
C PRO A 116 3.44 2.28 -7.75
N ARG A 117 3.10 2.55 -9.02
CA ARG A 117 1.71 2.85 -9.43
C ARG A 117 0.73 1.73 -9.10
N THR A 118 1.17 0.47 -9.19
CA THR A 118 0.35 -0.71 -8.91
C THR A 118 0.16 -0.88 -7.41
N VAL A 119 1.23 -0.66 -6.63
CA VAL A 119 1.17 -0.71 -5.17
C VAL A 119 0.29 0.40 -4.60
N PHE A 120 0.23 1.56 -5.27
CA PHE A 120 -0.71 2.63 -4.92
C PHE A 120 -2.16 2.14 -4.94
N HIS A 121 -2.56 1.45 -6.02
CA HIS A 121 -3.87 0.82 -6.15
C HIS A 121 -4.08 -0.31 -5.12
N PHE A 122 -3.07 -1.16 -4.87
CA PHE A 122 -3.17 -2.22 -3.86
C PHE A 122 -3.36 -1.73 -2.43
N LEU A 123 -3.02 -0.46 -2.15
CA LEU A 123 -3.28 0.19 -0.87
C LEU A 123 -4.64 0.93 -0.84
N ASP A 124 -5.45 0.81 -1.90
CA ASP A 124 -6.70 1.55 -2.14
C ASP A 124 -6.54 3.07 -2.16
N LEU A 125 -5.32 3.58 -2.43
CA LEU A 125 -5.05 5.02 -2.40
C LEU A 125 -5.73 5.78 -3.55
N ASP A 126 -6.14 5.08 -4.61
CA ASP A 126 -6.92 5.57 -5.74
C ASP A 126 -8.39 5.82 -5.40
N LYS A 127 -8.87 5.31 -4.25
CA LYS A 127 -10.26 5.43 -3.80
C LYS A 127 -10.47 6.52 -2.74
N ILE A 128 -9.39 7.08 -2.18
CA ILE A 128 -9.47 8.05 -1.06
C ILE A 128 -9.81 9.47 -1.55
N GLY A 129 -9.41 9.83 -2.77
CA GLY A 129 -9.66 11.15 -3.34
C GLY A 129 -8.81 12.24 -2.68
N GLU A 130 -9.44 13.33 -2.25
CA GLU A 130 -8.74 14.55 -1.80
C GLU A 130 -7.88 14.34 -0.54
N LYS A 131 -8.23 13.35 0.30
CA LYS A 131 -7.51 13.05 1.55
C LYS A 131 -6.30 12.13 1.37
N THR A 132 -6.01 11.72 0.13
CA THR A 132 -4.99 10.69 -0.16
C THR A 132 -3.63 11.04 0.42
N LEU A 133 -3.12 12.27 0.18
CA LEU A 133 -1.79 12.67 0.64
C LEU A 133 -1.64 12.75 2.17
N ALA A 134 -2.76 12.91 2.89
CA ALA A 134 -2.79 12.95 4.35
C ALA A 134 -2.93 11.54 4.99
N SER A 135 -3.29 10.52 4.19
CA SER A 135 -3.56 9.18 4.70
C SER A 135 -2.29 8.48 5.23
N SER A 136 -2.47 7.60 6.23
CA SER A 136 -1.38 6.74 6.72
C SER A 136 -0.86 5.78 5.65
N ASP A 137 -1.76 5.26 4.80
CA ASP A 137 -1.41 4.36 3.69
C ASP A 137 -0.53 5.07 2.65
N PHE A 138 -0.69 6.38 2.46
CA PHE A 138 0.19 7.14 1.57
C PHE A 138 1.63 7.21 2.10
N LYS A 139 1.82 7.26 3.43
CA LYS A 139 3.17 7.19 4.03
C LYS A 139 3.82 5.83 3.79
N VAL A 140 3.04 4.75 3.84
CA VAL A 140 3.49 3.38 3.52
C VAL A 140 3.90 3.32 2.05
N TRP A 141 3.07 3.84 1.15
CA TRP A 141 3.37 3.89 -0.27
C TRP A 141 4.59 4.75 -0.61
N ALA A 142 4.72 5.93 -0.01
CA ALA A 142 5.86 6.82 -0.23
C ALA A 142 7.17 6.15 0.20
N LYS A 143 7.16 5.42 1.32
CA LYS A 143 8.29 4.57 1.71
C LYS A 143 8.56 3.47 0.69
N TYR A 144 7.52 2.76 0.23
CA TYR A 144 7.65 1.72 -0.78
C TYR A 144 8.28 2.25 -2.08
N LEU A 145 7.84 3.42 -2.56
CA LEU A 145 8.40 4.09 -3.74
C LEU A 145 9.90 4.36 -3.58
N ASN A 146 10.31 4.89 -2.42
CA ASN A 146 11.73 5.16 -2.14
C ASN A 146 12.56 3.87 -2.14
N ASP A 147 12.09 2.84 -1.42
CA ASP A 147 12.75 1.54 -1.35
C ASP A 147 12.83 0.88 -2.75
N PHE A 148 11.76 0.99 -3.56
CA PHE A 148 11.71 0.50 -4.93
C PHE A 148 12.73 1.21 -5.83
N ASN A 149 12.76 2.55 -5.82
CA ASN A 149 13.68 3.33 -6.64
C ASN A 149 15.16 3.09 -6.27
N GLN A 150 15.44 2.84 -4.99
CA GLN A 150 16.78 2.49 -4.53
C GLN A 150 17.19 1.09 -5.01
N ARG A 151 16.28 0.11 -4.93
CA ARG A 151 16.54 -1.27 -5.36
C ARG A 151 16.59 -1.42 -6.89
N TYR A 152 15.83 -0.61 -7.60
CA TYR A 152 15.60 -0.71 -9.05
C TYR A 152 15.87 0.61 -9.77
N PRO A 153 17.14 1.08 -9.82
CA PRO A 153 17.47 2.41 -10.34
C PRO A 153 17.16 2.60 -11.83
N LYS A 154 17.09 1.50 -12.61
CA LYS A 154 16.72 1.52 -14.03
C LYS A 154 15.22 1.68 -14.27
N GLU A 155 14.37 1.27 -13.33
CA GLU A 155 12.91 1.44 -13.42
C GLU A 155 12.40 2.52 -12.46
N LYS A 156 13.28 3.40 -11.99
CA LYS A 156 12.92 4.45 -11.05
C LYS A 156 11.79 5.31 -11.63
N THR A 157 10.85 5.67 -10.76
CA THR A 157 9.71 6.55 -11.11
C THR A 157 9.60 7.67 -10.10
N THR A 158 8.88 8.74 -10.44
CA THR A 158 8.64 9.83 -9.48
C THR A 158 7.38 9.58 -8.66
N MET A 159 7.26 10.31 -7.55
CA MET A 159 6.03 10.34 -6.76
C MET A 159 4.85 10.85 -7.59
N LEU A 160 5.07 11.90 -8.39
CA LEU A 160 4.04 12.43 -9.27
C LEU A 160 3.56 11.37 -10.28
N ASP A 161 4.47 10.66 -10.95
CA ASP A 161 4.11 9.62 -11.93
C ASP A 161 3.36 8.45 -11.27
N GLY A 162 3.75 8.08 -10.06
CA GLY A 162 3.05 7.04 -9.29
C GLY A 162 1.61 7.41 -8.96
N ILE A 163 1.36 8.68 -8.59
CA ILE A 163 0.02 9.20 -8.30
C ILE A 163 -0.79 9.38 -9.60
N MET A 164 -0.20 9.98 -10.64
CA MET A 164 -0.84 10.19 -11.95
C MET A 164 -1.25 8.89 -12.63
N GLY A 165 -0.56 7.78 -12.34
CA GLY A 165 -0.97 6.46 -12.82
C GLY A 165 -2.32 5.96 -12.29
N ASN A 166 -2.90 6.65 -11.31
CA ASN A 166 -4.14 6.25 -10.64
C ASN A 166 -5.20 7.38 -10.55
N TYR A 167 -4.83 8.61 -10.87
CA TYR A 167 -5.73 9.77 -10.81
C TYR A 167 -5.77 10.51 -12.14
N ILE A 168 -6.97 10.83 -12.60
CA ILE A 168 -7.15 11.82 -13.67
C ILE A 168 -6.72 13.20 -13.17
N GLU A 169 -6.16 14.03 -14.06
CA GLU A 169 -5.55 15.31 -13.66
C GLU A 169 -6.50 16.25 -12.90
N ARG A 170 -7.80 16.25 -13.25
CA ARG A 170 -8.81 17.04 -12.53
C ARG A 170 -8.90 16.67 -11.04
N VAL A 171 -8.93 15.38 -10.73
CA VAL A 171 -8.98 14.88 -9.35
C VAL A 171 -7.64 15.11 -8.65
N LEU A 172 -6.54 14.95 -9.39
CA LEU A 172 -5.19 15.22 -8.90
C LEU A 172 -5.03 16.66 -8.40
N LEU A 173 -5.51 17.65 -9.16
CA LEU A 173 -5.44 19.06 -8.76
C LEU A 173 -6.28 19.34 -7.50
N ARG A 174 -7.53 18.82 -7.45
CA ARG A 174 -8.39 18.95 -6.26
C ARG A 174 -7.72 18.36 -5.02
N MET A 175 -7.08 17.20 -5.16
CA MET A 175 -6.30 16.56 -4.09
C MET A 175 -5.12 17.44 -3.65
N PHE A 176 -4.37 18.05 -4.57
CA PHE A 176 -3.30 18.97 -4.21
C PHE A 176 -3.84 20.21 -3.49
N ASP A 177 -4.99 20.75 -3.89
CA ASP A 177 -5.59 21.91 -3.25
C ASP A 177 -6.05 21.61 -1.83
N ALA A 178 -6.70 20.46 -1.62
CA ALA A 178 -7.07 20.00 -0.28
C ALA A 178 -5.82 19.83 0.59
N ALA A 179 -4.78 19.18 0.08
CA ALA A 179 -3.53 18.95 0.80
C ALA A 179 -2.76 20.26 1.08
N LYS A 180 -2.96 21.33 0.30
CA LYS A 180 -2.39 22.65 0.59
C LYS A 180 -3.06 23.39 1.75
N LYS A 181 -4.30 23.02 2.10
CA LYS A 181 -5.01 23.60 3.24
C LYS A 181 -4.60 22.96 4.57
N ASP A 182 -3.94 21.82 4.53
CA ASP A 182 -3.40 21.13 5.71
C ASP A 182 -1.89 21.43 5.85
N PRO A 183 -1.46 22.07 6.96
CA PRO A 183 -0.05 22.40 7.19
C PRO A 183 0.90 21.18 7.10
N SER A 184 0.41 19.99 7.44
CA SER A 184 1.21 18.76 7.41
C SER A 184 1.50 18.26 5.99
N THR A 185 0.69 18.65 5.01
CA THR A 185 0.84 18.23 3.60
C THR A 185 1.11 19.38 2.63
N GLU A 186 1.06 20.63 3.09
CA GLU A 186 1.17 21.82 2.25
C GLU A 186 2.46 21.85 1.42
N LYS A 187 3.60 21.61 2.07
CA LYS A 187 4.91 21.58 1.39
C LYS A 187 4.96 20.49 0.32
N LEU A 188 4.44 19.31 0.62
CA LEU A 188 4.39 18.20 -0.31
C LEU A 188 3.50 18.53 -1.52
N ALA A 189 2.29 19.02 -1.28
CA ALA A 189 1.35 19.38 -2.32
C ALA A 189 1.89 20.49 -3.24
N THR A 190 2.56 21.49 -2.66
CA THR A 190 3.23 22.55 -3.43
C THR A 190 4.34 21.99 -4.32
N ASN A 191 5.15 21.06 -3.80
CA ASN A 191 6.19 20.40 -4.58
C ASN A 191 5.60 19.54 -5.72
N LEU A 192 4.49 18.84 -5.48
CA LEU A 192 3.81 18.05 -6.50
C LEU A 192 3.16 18.93 -7.59
N GLN A 193 2.57 20.07 -7.22
CA GLN A 193 2.11 21.08 -8.19
C GLN A 193 3.28 21.59 -9.06
N ASN A 194 4.43 21.88 -8.46
CA ASN A 194 5.62 22.32 -9.18
C ASN A 194 6.14 21.24 -10.15
N ALA A 195 6.14 19.99 -9.71
CA ALA A 195 6.53 18.86 -10.54
C ALA A 195 5.57 18.68 -11.73
N LEU A 196 4.27 18.87 -11.52
CA LEU A 196 3.28 18.80 -12.59
C LEU A 196 3.46 19.91 -13.62
N ILE A 197 3.69 21.15 -13.18
CA ILE A 197 4.04 22.28 -14.06
C ILE A 197 5.28 21.95 -14.89
N ASN A 198 6.34 21.43 -14.26
CA ASN A 198 7.56 21.04 -14.98
C ASN A 198 7.29 19.96 -16.03
N LYS A 199 6.42 19.00 -15.71
CA LYS A 199 6.02 17.96 -16.63
C LYS A 199 5.30 18.52 -17.86
N TRP A 200 4.36 19.45 -17.66
CA TRP A 200 3.71 20.15 -18.78
C TRP A 200 4.68 20.99 -19.62
N ILE A 201 5.72 21.57 -19.02
CA ILE A 201 6.78 22.30 -19.76
C ILE A 201 7.54 21.35 -20.66
N VAL A 202 8.01 20.22 -20.11
CA VAL A 202 8.74 19.20 -20.88
C VAL A 202 7.89 18.63 -22.01
N ALA A 203 6.60 18.38 -21.74
CA ALA A 203 5.64 17.89 -22.72
C ALA A 203 5.19 18.97 -23.73
N LYS A 204 5.58 20.24 -23.54
CA LYS A 204 5.17 21.39 -24.37
C LYS A 204 3.65 21.50 -24.50
N GLU A 205 2.94 21.27 -23.39
CA GLU A 205 1.48 21.29 -23.35
C GLU A 205 0.93 22.66 -23.76
N LYS A 206 -0.16 22.68 -24.53
CA LYS A 206 -0.76 23.96 -24.95
C LYS A 206 -1.60 24.52 -23.81
N PRO A 207 -1.46 25.80 -23.41
CA PRO A 207 -2.31 26.40 -22.37
C PRO A 207 -3.81 26.26 -22.63
N ALA A 208 -4.23 26.33 -23.90
CA ALA A 208 -5.64 26.12 -24.28
C ALA A 208 -6.12 24.68 -24.03
N TYR A 209 -5.26 23.69 -24.28
CA TYR A 209 -5.56 22.29 -23.96
C TYR A 209 -5.70 22.10 -22.44
N LEU A 210 -4.76 22.64 -21.65
CA LEU A 210 -4.83 22.56 -20.19
C LEU A 210 -6.09 23.22 -19.62
N ARG A 211 -6.53 24.36 -20.18
CA ARG A 211 -7.81 25.00 -19.79
C ARG A 211 -9.01 24.08 -20.02
N GLY A 212 -9.09 23.45 -21.19
CA GLY A 212 -10.16 22.48 -21.47
C GLY A 212 -10.06 21.23 -20.59
N LEU A 213 -8.84 20.71 -20.39
CA LEU A 213 -8.59 19.53 -19.56
C LEU A 213 -8.93 19.76 -18.08
N LEU A 214 -8.79 20.98 -17.57
CA LEU A 214 -8.94 21.30 -16.15
C LEU A 214 -10.16 22.15 -15.83
N ASP A 215 -11.06 22.33 -16.79
CA ASP A 215 -12.31 23.07 -16.62
C ASP A 215 -13.09 22.61 -15.36
N GLY A 216 -13.72 23.53 -14.64
CA GLY A 216 -14.43 23.19 -13.38
C GLY A 216 -13.53 22.71 -12.22
N VAL A 217 -12.21 22.91 -12.30
CA VAL A 217 -11.30 22.85 -11.14
C VAL A 217 -10.97 24.29 -10.73
N THR A 218 -11.38 24.69 -9.51
CA THR A 218 -11.31 26.09 -9.04
C THR A 218 -9.91 26.71 -9.09
N THR A 219 -8.86 25.92 -8.96
CA THR A 219 -7.47 26.41 -8.95
C THR A 219 -6.74 26.27 -10.28
N SER A 220 -7.41 25.73 -11.31
CA SER A 220 -6.81 25.46 -12.62
C SER A 220 -6.23 26.72 -13.25
N ASP A 221 -6.95 27.85 -13.23
CA ASP A 221 -6.47 29.12 -13.79
C ASP A 221 -5.18 29.59 -13.14
N LYS A 222 -5.09 29.51 -11.80
CA LYS A 222 -3.86 29.86 -11.06
C LYS A 222 -2.72 28.90 -11.41
N MET A 223 -3.02 27.63 -11.59
CA MET A 223 -2.03 26.62 -11.98
C MET A 223 -1.48 26.91 -13.39
N ILE A 224 -2.37 27.18 -14.35
CA ILE A 224 -2.04 27.49 -15.74
C ILE A 224 -1.30 28.82 -15.85
N ALA A 225 -1.67 29.83 -15.06
CA ALA A 225 -0.94 31.10 -15.00
C ALA A 225 0.53 30.88 -14.59
N ARG A 226 0.77 30.11 -13.51
CA ARG A 226 2.13 29.76 -13.07
C ARG A 226 2.91 28.97 -14.12
N TYR A 227 2.23 28.08 -14.85
CA TYR A 227 2.83 27.37 -15.98
C TYR A 227 3.26 28.33 -17.10
N VAL A 228 2.39 29.26 -17.51
CA VAL A 228 2.67 30.26 -18.56
C VAL A 228 3.80 31.19 -18.15
N GLU A 229 3.81 31.68 -16.91
CA GLU A 229 4.89 32.51 -16.38
C GLU A 229 6.23 31.78 -16.43
N LYS A 230 6.26 30.53 -15.98
CA LYS A 230 7.48 29.71 -16.00
C LYS A 230 7.94 29.42 -17.43
N LEU A 231 7.02 29.19 -18.36
CA LEU A 231 7.34 28.99 -19.77
C LEU A 231 7.97 30.26 -20.38
N LYS A 232 7.40 31.44 -20.10
CA LYS A 232 7.95 32.75 -20.54
C LYS A 232 9.35 33.01 -20.00
N ALA A 233 9.59 32.71 -18.71
CA ALA A 233 10.90 32.89 -18.09
C ALA A 233 11.99 32.01 -18.74
N LEU A 234 11.63 30.80 -19.18
CA LEU A 234 12.56 29.91 -19.89
C LEU A 234 12.87 30.39 -21.32
N SER A 235 11.88 30.94 -22.03
CA SER A 235 12.09 31.52 -23.36
C SER A 235 12.87 32.84 -23.33
N GLY A 236 12.72 33.65 -22.27
CA GLY A 236 13.44 34.92 -22.12
C GLY A 236 14.93 34.76 -21.80
N ASN A 237 15.33 33.62 -21.20
CA ASN A 237 16.73 33.32 -20.85
C ASN A 237 17.51 32.62 -21.98
N THR A 238 16.90 32.40 -23.15
CA THR A 238 17.50 31.74 -24.32
C THR A 238 17.69 32.68 -25.51
N SER A 239 17.55 34.00 -25.29
CA SER A 239 17.86 35.07 -26.26
C SER A 239 19.16 35.78 -25.92
#